data_AF-A0A8H6GAJ8-F1
#
_entry.id   AF-A0A8H6GAJ8-F1
#
_cell.length_a   1.000
_cell.length_b   1.000
_cell.length_c   1.000
_cell.angle_alpha   90.00
_cell.angle_beta   90.00
_cell.angle_gamma   90.00
#
_symmetry.space_group_name_H-M   'P 1'
#
loop_
_entity.id
_entity.type
_entity.pdbx_description
1 polymer ?
#
loop_
_entity_poly.entity_id
_entity_poly.type
_entity_poly.pdbx_seq_one_letter_code
_entity_poly.pdbx_strand_id
1 'polypeptide(L)'
;MALVMRQCGVNDDRIPGLQVPLTFHDLRQGRKYHNELSYGNKDQDQDQDQDHQRHRESLRQLLEKFDVQDIFGLVDKHKHFDLPDDSHLIGTVGTFGVHPQSLFYLIRTVADKTSNPNELCGHKFTYIPGKGLRPYEFHQGPLLDDSKVKPEFFSQFINYLNKYNITSIGLDDLLETVSKGEDLLETV
;
A
#
# COMPACT_ATOMS: atom_id res chain seq x y z
N MET A 1 -2.30 46.47 7.22
CA MET A 1 -1.14 45.67 6.78
C MET A 1 -1.56 44.21 6.81
N ALA A 2 -1.78 43.61 5.65
CA ALA A 2 -2.16 42.21 5.53
C ALA A 2 -0.88 41.35 5.52
N LEU A 3 -0.78 40.44 6.49
CA LEU A 3 0.28 39.45 6.55
C LEU A 3 0.01 38.40 5.46
N VAL A 4 0.75 38.47 4.36
CA VAL A 4 0.76 37.40 3.35
C VAL A 4 1.42 36.20 4.00
N MET A 5 0.62 35.25 4.49
CA MET A 5 1.13 33.93 4.82
C MET A 5 1.63 33.31 3.52
N ARG A 6 2.95 33.12 3.44
CA ARG A 6 3.56 32.23 2.44
C ARG A 6 2.88 30.87 2.56
N GLN A 7 2.13 30.47 1.54
CA GLN A 7 1.81 29.07 1.32
C GLN A 7 3.14 28.33 1.15
N CYS A 8 3.52 27.58 2.17
CA CYS A 8 4.59 26.60 2.07
C CYS A 8 4.00 25.42 1.26
N GLY A 9 4.09 25.52 -0.06
CA GLY A 9 3.78 24.42 -0.96
C GLY A 9 4.83 23.33 -0.81
N VAL A 10 4.62 22.44 0.15
CA VAL A 10 5.24 21.11 0.13
C VAL A 10 4.27 20.21 -0.62
N ASN A 11 4.75 19.49 -1.63
CA ASN A 11 3.99 18.54 -2.44
C ASN A 11 3.33 17.46 -1.56
N ASP A 12 2.17 17.74 -0.96
CA ASP A 12 1.42 16.82 -0.08
C ASP A 12 0.74 15.68 -0.88
N ASP A 13 0.76 15.80 -2.21
CA ASP A 13 0.22 14.81 -3.15
C ASP A 13 1.15 13.61 -3.36
N ARG A 14 2.43 13.69 -2.95
CA ARG A 14 3.36 12.56 -3.13
C ARG A 14 3.05 11.44 -2.14
N ILE A 15 3.18 10.21 -2.61
CA ILE A 15 2.87 9.00 -1.84
C ILE A 15 4.14 8.52 -1.10
N PRO A 16 4.17 8.53 0.26
CA PRO A 16 5.30 8.04 1.03
C PRO A 16 5.55 6.54 0.81
N GLY A 17 6.81 6.14 0.67
CA GLY A 17 7.20 4.77 0.39
C GLY A 17 6.97 4.32 -1.05
N LEU A 18 6.43 5.18 -1.91
CA LEU A 18 6.29 4.91 -3.33
C LEU A 18 7.03 5.95 -4.16
N GLN A 19 6.67 7.22 -4.00
CA GLN A 19 7.25 8.33 -4.76
C GLN A 19 8.30 9.09 -3.96
N VAL A 20 8.28 9.01 -2.64
CA VAL A 20 9.26 9.63 -1.73
C VAL A 20 9.70 8.63 -0.67
N PRO A 21 10.94 8.75 -0.15
CA PRO A 21 11.41 7.92 0.95
C PRO A 21 10.49 8.02 2.18
N LEU A 22 10.38 6.92 2.92
CA LEU A 22 9.65 6.87 4.17
C LEU A 22 10.36 7.65 5.28
N THR A 23 9.58 8.11 6.24
CA THR A 23 10.06 8.65 7.52
C THR A 23 9.58 7.79 8.69
N PHE A 24 10.17 7.97 9.87
CA PHE A 24 9.64 7.38 11.11
C PHE A 24 8.20 7.85 11.43
N HIS A 25 7.79 9.00 10.93
CA HIS A 25 6.39 9.40 11.06
C HIS A 25 5.47 8.49 10.23
N ASP A 26 5.89 8.12 9.02
CA ASP A 26 5.10 7.25 8.14
C ASP A 26 4.95 5.85 8.72
N LEU A 27 6.01 5.28 9.32
CA LEU A 27 5.93 3.98 10.01
C LEU A 27 4.88 3.99 11.14
N ARG A 28 4.92 5.03 11.99
CA ARG A 28 3.95 5.20 13.09
C ARG A 28 2.52 5.43 12.60
N GLN A 29 2.34 6.15 11.50
CA GLN A 29 1.02 6.35 10.92
C GLN A 29 0.51 5.07 10.25
N GLY A 30 1.38 4.32 9.58
CA GLY A 30 1.06 3.02 8.98
C GLY A 30 0.44 2.07 9.99
N ARG A 31 1.00 2.01 11.21
CA ARG A 31 0.41 1.28 12.33
C ARG A 31 -1.03 1.70 12.64
N LYS A 32 -1.28 3.01 12.72
CA LYS A 32 -2.63 3.54 13.00
C LYS A 32 -3.60 3.16 11.89
N TYR A 33 -3.19 3.34 10.64
CA TYR A 33 -4.00 2.98 9.48
C TYR A 33 -4.32 1.49 9.44
N HIS A 34 -3.35 0.62 9.77
CA HIS A 34 -3.56 -0.82 9.92
C HIS A 34 -4.56 -1.15 11.03
N ASN A 35 -4.38 -0.58 12.23
CA ASN A 35 -5.26 -0.86 13.37
C ASN A 35 -6.69 -0.29 13.17
N GLU A 36 -6.87 0.70 12.29
CA GLU A 36 -8.17 1.22 11.89
C GLU A 36 -8.91 0.32 10.87
N LEU A 37 -8.23 -0.66 10.25
CA LEU A 37 -8.87 -1.60 9.33
C LEU A 37 -9.86 -2.52 10.05
N SER A 38 -10.84 -3.01 9.31
CA SER A 38 -11.77 -4.03 9.78
C SER A 38 -11.10 -5.42 9.80
N TYR A 39 -11.53 -6.29 10.70
CA TYR A 39 -11.09 -7.69 10.67
C TYR A 39 -11.67 -8.42 9.45
N GLY A 40 -10.84 -9.21 8.76
CA GLY A 40 -11.22 -9.95 7.55
C GLY A 40 -12.27 -11.06 7.73
N ASN A 41 -12.69 -11.32 8.97
CA ASN A 41 -13.67 -12.36 9.32
C ASN A 41 -15.04 -11.78 9.74
N LYS A 42 -15.23 -10.47 9.68
CA LYS A 42 -16.59 -9.95 9.75
C LYS A 42 -17.18 -10.22 8.39
N ASP A 43 -18.24 -11.02 8.36
CA ASP A 43 -19.23 -11.10 7.29
C ASP A 43 -19.57 -9.68 6.84
N GLN A 44 -18.77 -9.07 5.97
CA GLN A 44 -19.07 -7.81 5.32
C GLN A 44 -20.04 -8.14 4.21
N ASP A 45 -21.23 -8.47 4.68
CA ASP A 45 -22.56 -8.21 4.14
C ASP A 45 -22.68 -8.31 2.62
N GLN A 46 -23.47 -9.31 2.23
CA GLN A 46 -24.03 -9.59 0.91
C GLN A 46 -24.66 -8.37 0.18
N ASP A 47 -24.71 -7.20 0.80
CA ASP A 47 -25.10 -5.90 0.21
C ASP A 47 -23.91 -5.11 -0.38
N GLN A 48 -22.66 -5.44 -0.06
CA GLN A 48 -21.47 -4.85 -0.70
C GLN A 48 -21.14 -5.51 -2.05
N ASP A 49 -21.66 -6.71 -2.33
CA ASP A 49 -21.09 -7.58 -3.36
C ASP A 49 -21.19 -7.02 -4.79
N GLN A 50 -22.32 -6.40 -5.17
CA GLN A 50 -22.44 -5.92 -6.56
C GLN A 50 -21.65 -4.64 -6.83
N ASP A 51 -21.70 -3.67 -5.93
CA ASP A 51 -21.03 -2.39 -6.16
C ASP A 51 -19.53 -2.49 -5.85
N HIS A 52 -19.12 -3.30 -4.86
CA HIS A 52 -17.70 -3.56 -4.58
C HIS A 52 -17.01 -4.27 -5.76
N GLN A 53 -17.61 -5.32 -6.32
CA GLN A 53 -17.05 -6.00 -7.51
C GLN A 53 -17.00 -5.07 -8.73
N ARG A 54 -18.04 -4.25 -8.96
CA ARG A 54 -18.02 -3.24 -10.04
C ARG A 54 -16.93 -2.20 -9.85
N HIS A 55 -16.69 -1.76 -8.62
CA HIS A 55 -15.61 -0.84 -8.30
C HIS A 55 -14.24 -1.48 -8.49
N ARG A 56 -14.03 -2.73 -8.04
CA ARG A 56 -12.80 -3.49 -8.32
C ARG A 56 -12.54 -3.60 -9.82
N GLU A 57 -13.55 -3.96 -10.60
CA GLU A 57 -13.41 -4.08 -12.05
C GLU A 57 -13.09 -2.73 -12.72
N SER A 58 -13.74 -1.64 -12.31
CA SER A 58 -13.44 -0.31 -12.81
C SER A 58 -12.01 0.14 -12.47
N LEU A 59 -11.54 -0.17 -11.27
CA LEU A 59 -10.17 0.14 -10.84
C LEU A 59 -9.15 -0.75 -11.57
N ARG A 60 -9.50 -2.01 -11.86
CA ARG A 60 -8.66 -2.92 -12.67
C ARG A 60 -8.50 -2.39 -14.09
N GLN A 61 -9.58 -1.94 -14.72
CA GLN A 61 -9.54 -1.26 -16.02
C GLN A 61 -8.69 0.02 -15.98
N LEU A 62 -8.64 0.70 -14.83
CA LEU A 62 -7.76 1.86 -14.66
C LEU A 62 -6.29 1.44 -14.63
N LEU A 63 -5.94 0.34 -13.94
CA LEU A 63 -4.57 -0.22 -13.98
C LEU A 63 -4.15 -0.55 -15.42
N GLU A 64 -5.00 -1.26 -16.17
CA GLU A 64 -4.78 -1.65 -17.57
C GLU A 64 -4.63 -0.42 -18.48
N LYS A 65 -5.51 0.58 -18.34
CA LYS A 65 -5.46 1.83 -19.12
C LYS A 65 -4.12 2.56 -18.96
N PHE A 66 -3.51 2.44 -17.78
CA PHE A 66 -2.24 3.09 -17.46
C PHE A 66 -1.02 2.18 -17.67
N ASP A 67 -1.22 0.92 -18.04
CA ASP A 67 -0.19 -0.11 -18.23
C ASP A 67 0.64 -0.35 -16.95
N VAL A 68 -0.06 -0.44 -15.81
CA VAL A 68 0.55 -0.63 -14.48
C VAL A 68 0.04 -1.88 -13.75
N GLN A 69 -0.75 -2.72 -14.42
CA GLN A 69 -1.31 -3.96 -13.87
C GLN A 69 -0.26 -4.98 -13.43
N ASP A 70 0.95 -4.92 -14.00
CA ASP A 70 2.08 -5.78 -13.65
C ASP A 70 2.96 -5.18 -12.54
N ILE A 71 2.60 -3.98 -12.07
CA ILE A 71 3.31 -3.19 -11.05
C ILE A 71 2.45 -3.06 -9.79
N PHE A 72 1.14 -2.88 -9.95
CA PHE A 72 0.22 -2.68 -8.83
C PHE A 72 -0.97 -3.62 -8.87
N GLY A 73 -1.36 -4.09 -7.69
CA GLY A 73 -2.57 -4.85 -7.43
C GLY A 73 -3.65 -4.05 -6.71
N LEU A 74 -4.85 -4.62 -6.63
CA LEU A 74 -5.93 -4.12 -5.78
C LEU A 74 -6.08 -5.01 -4.56
N VAL A 75 -5.98 -4.43 -3.37
CA VAL A 75 -6.16 -5.16 -2.11
C VAL A 75 -7.50 -4.82 -1.46
N ASP A 76 -8.24 -5.82 -1.00
CA ASP A 76 -9.38 -5.62 -0.10
C ASP A 76 -8.83 -5.43 1.32
N LYS A 77 -8.99 -4.22 1.85
CA LYS A 77 -8.28 -3.81 3.06
C LYS A 77 -8.91 -4.43 4.29
N HIS A 78 -8.13 -5.24 4.98
CA HIS A 78 -8.51 -5.81 6.26
C HIS A 78 -7.27 -6.05 7.13
N LYS A 79 -7.47 -6.19 8.44
CA LYS A 79 -6.44 -6.63 9.38
C LYS A 79 -6.73 -8.02 9.90
N HIS A 80 -5.68 -8.74 10.27
CA HIS A 80 -5.79 -10.00 11.00
C HIS A 80 -5.58 -9.83 12.50
N PHE A 81 -4.87 -8.78 12.91
CA PHE A 81 -4.54 -8.46 14.30
C PHE A 81 -4.23 -6.97 14.44
N ASP A 82 -4.23 -6.48 15.69
CA ASP A 82 -3.74 -5.14 16.02
C ASP A 82 -2.22 -5.15 16.23
N LEU A 83 -1.56 -4.15 15.67
CA LEU A 83 -0.14 -3.93 15.89
C LEU A 83 0.11 -3.27 17.25
N PRO A 84 1.10 -3.77 18.03
CA PRO A 84 1.56 -3.11 19.24
C PRO A 84 2.05 -1.68 18.98
N ASP A 85 2.06 -0.85 20.02
CA ASP A 85 2.70 0.47 19.95
C ASP A 85 4.18 0.37 19.52
N ASP A 86 4.65 1.43 18.85
CA ASP A 86 6.02 1.54 18.32
C ASP A 86 6.47 0.35 17.46
N SER A 87 5.54 -0.22 16.69
CA SER A 87 5.80 -1.29 15.72
C SER A 87 5.06 -1.09 14.39
N HIS A 88 5.56 -1.75 13.35
CA HIS A 88 5.00 -1.78 12.00
C HIS A 88 5.21 -3.14 11.33
N LEU A 89 4.53 -3.37 10.21
CA LEU A 89 4.68 -4.58 9.41
C LEU A 89 5.70 -4.39 8.30
N ILE A 90 6.67 -5.31 8.21
CA ILE A 90 7.62 -5.40 7.11
C ILE A 90 7.48 -6.77 6.44
N GLY A 91 7.21 -6.76 5.14
CA GLY A 91 7.33 -7.90 4.26
C GLY A 91 8.76 -8.06 3.75
N THR A 92 9.24 -9.29 3.67
CA THR A 92 10.57 -9.61 3.14
C THR A 92 10.49 -10.86 2.29
N VAL A 93 11.17 -10.84 1.15
CA VAL A 93 11.37 -12.04 0.32
C VAL A 93 12.52 -12.85 0.91
N GLY A 94 12.28 -14.13 1.17
CA GLY A 94 13.29 -15.09 1.60
C GLY A 94 13.36 -16.30 0.67
N THR A 95 14.38 -17.14 0.88
CA THR A 95 14.55 -18.41 0.18
C THR A 95 14.47 -19.58 1.15
N PHE A 96 13.91 -20.71 0.72
CA PHE A 96 14.01 -21.93 1.50
C PHE A 96 15.43 -22.48 1.42
N GLY A 97 16.09 -22.70 2.57
CA GLY A 97 17.48 -23.19 2.59
C GLY A 97 17.70 -24.54 1.88
N VAL A 98 16.64 -25.35 1.75
CA VAL A 98 16.66 -26.62 1.01
C VAL A 98 16.40 -26.47 -0.49
N HIS A 99 15.76 -25.37 -0.91
CA HIS A 99 15.45 -25.04 -2.29
C HIS A 99 15.67 -23.53 -2.52
N PRO A 100 16.91 -23.09 -2.82
CA PRO A 100 17.23 -21.66 -2.94
C PRO A 100 16.49 -20.94 -4.07
N GLN A 101 15.88 -21.69 -4.99
CA GLN A 101 15.04 -21.20 -6.10
C GLN A 101 13.58 -21.02 -5.68
N SER A 102 13.19 -21.52 -4.51
CA SER A 102 11.85 -21.34 -3.96
C SER A 102 11.85 -20.10 -3.07
N LEU A 103 11.11 -19.09 -3.51
CA LEU A 103 10.90 -17.85 -2.78
C LEU A 103 9.69 -17.99 -1.84
N PHE A 104 9.77 -17.32 -0.70
CA PHE A 104 8.61 -17.07 0.15
C PHE A 104 8.54 -15.59 0.47
N TYR A 105 7.33 -15.11 0.75
CA TYR A 105 7.11 -13.80 1.31
C TYR A 105 6.60 -13.91 2.73
N LEU A 106 7.30 -13.24 3.64
CA LEU A 106 7.01 -13.29 5.06
C LEU A 106 6.82 -11.87 5.58
N ILE A 107 5.68 -11.66 6.22
CA ILE A 107 5.34 -10.41 6.89
C ILE A 107 5.67 -10.54 8.38
N ARG A 108 6.37 -9.55 8.94
CA ARG A 108 6.77 -9.54 10.36
C ARG A 108 6.40 -8.23 11.01
N THR A 109 6.00 -8.30 12.28
CA THR A 109 5.94 -7.12 13.15
C THR A 109 7.35 -6.77 13.62
N VAL A 110 7.79 -5.54 13.37
CA VAL A 110 9.12 -5.04 13.71
C VAL A 110 8.99 -3.75 14.52
N ALA A 111 9.87 -3.53 15.48
CA ALA A 111 9.89 -2.31 16.27
C ALA A 111 10.41 -1.12 15.45
N ASP A 112 9.74 0.04 15.56
CA ASP A 112 10.12 1.28 14.85
C ASP A 112 11.59 1.65 15.06
N LYS A 113 12.06 1.51 16.31
CA LYS A 113 13.43 1.88 16.72
C LYS A 113 14.53 1.02 16.09
N THR A 114 14.21 -0.16 15.57
CA THR A 114 15.17 -1.07 14.93
C THR A 114 15.17 -0.98 13.42
N SER A 115 14.23 -0.23 12.83
CA SER A 115 14.10 -0.09 11.39
C SER A 115 14.81 1.17 10.89
N ASN A 116 15.36 1.08 9.68
CA ASN A 116 15.84 2.23 8.93
C ASN A 116 14.83 2.54 7.81
N PRO A 117 14.06 3.65 7.89
CA PRO A 117 13.07 4.00 6.87
C PRO A 117 13.64 4.11 5.45
N ASN A 118 14.95 4.36 5.29
CA ASN A 118 15.60 4.42 3.97
C ASN A 118 15.82 3.05 3.32
N GLU A 119 15.66 1.97 4.07
CA GLU A 119 15.77 0.58 3.58
C GLU A 119 14.39 -0.04 3.34
N LEU A 120 13.33 0.75 3.47
CA LEU A 120 11.94 0.33 3.34
C LEU A 120 11.23 1.11 2.24
N CYS A 121 10.29 0.45 1.58
CA CYS A 121 9.27 1.05 0.74
C CYS A 121 7.86 0.70 1.26
N GLY A 122 6.83 1.36 0.74
CA GLY A 122 5.45 1.03 1.04
C GLY A 122 5.02 -0.18 0.23
N HIS A 123 4.30 -1.11 0.85
CA HIS A 123 3.84 -2.34 0.22
C HIS A 123 2.33 -2.29 -0.08
N LYS A 124 1.54 -2.03 0.96
CA LYS A 124 0.09 -1.86 0.84
C LYS A 124 -0.31 -0.46 1.26
N PHE A 125 -1.18 0.15 0.45
CA PHE A 125 -1.60 1.53 0.56
C PHE A 125 -3.11 1.64 0.74
N THR A 126 -3.52 2.46 1.69
CA THR A 126 -4.91 2.82 1.92
C THR A 126 -5.16 4.26 1.51
N TYR A 127 -6.32 4.52 0.90
CA TYR A 127 -6.77 5.89 0.67
C TYR A 127 -7.32 6.50 1.97
N ILE A 128 -6.77 7.65 2.34
CA ILE A 128 -7.24 8.47 3.46
C ILE A 128 -7.81 9.78 2.89
N PRO A 129 -9.11 10.07 3.09
CA PRO A 129 -9.72 11.31 2.61
C PRO A 129 -8.93 12.55 3.01
N GLY A 130 -8.64 13.41 2.03
CA GLY A 130 -7.85 14.64 2.24
C GLY A 130 -6.34 14.45 2.43
N LYS A 131 -5.84 13.21 2.50
CA LYS A 131 -4.40 12.89 2.57
C LYS A 131 -3.90 12.05 1.40
N GLY A 132 -4.78 11.45 0.60
CA GLY A 132 -4.39 10.60 -0.52
C GLY A 132 -4.00 9.17 -0.08
N LEU A 133 -3.18 8.51 -0.89
CA LEU A 133 -2.67 7.17 -0.58
C LEU A 133 -1.60 7.23 0.51
N ARG A 134 -1.72 6.35 1.50
CA ARG A 134 -0.78 6.22 2.62
C ARG A 134 -0.47 4.74 2.88
N PRO A 135 0.81 4.38 3.07
CA PRO A 135 1.19 3.01 3.34
C PRO A 135 0.75 2.58 4.74
N TYR A 136 0.38 1.31 4.88
CA TYR A 136 0.10 0.67 6.18
C TYR A 136 0.82 -0.67 6.37
N GLU A 137 1.33 -1.26 5.30
CA GLU A 137 2.33 -2.33 5.31
C GLU A 137 3.55 -1.88 4.49
N PHE A 138 4.74 -2.32 4.88
CA PHE A 138 6.01 -1.92 4.28
C PHE A 138 6.74 -3.14 3.72
N HIS A 139 7.65 -2.91 2.79
CA HIS A 139 8.51 -3.93 2.21
C HIS A 139 9.98 -3.57 2.44
N GLN A 140 10.80 -4.58 2.71
CA GLN A 140 12.25 -4.43 2.83
C GLN A 140 12.88 -4.35 1.45
N GLY A 141 13.30 -3.16 1.04
CA GLY A 141 13.84 -2.97 -0.29
C GLY A 141 13.94 -1.51 -0.69
N PRO A 142 14.50 -1.24 -1.88
CA PRO A 142 14.51 0.11 -2.44
C PRO A 142 13.09 0.57 -2.77
N LEU A 143 12.91 1.88 -2.94
CA LEU A 143 11.71 2.40 -3.58
C LEU A 143 11.51 1.75 -4.95
N LEU A 144 10.25 1.44 -5.26
CA LEU A 144 9.85 0.97 -6.56
C LEU A 144 10.26 1.98 -7.64
N ASP A 145 10.84 1.50 -8.73
CA ASP A 145 11.10 2.33 -9.90
C ASP A 145 9.76 2.65 -10.59
N ASP A 146 9.20 3.82 -10.27
CA ASP A 146 7.95 4.31 -10.83
C ASP A 146 8.14 5.07 -12.15
N SER A 147 9.32 5.03 -12.77
CA SER A 147 9.59 5.73 -14.04
C SER A 147 8.66 5.33 -15.19
N LYS A 148 8.10 4.11 -15.12
CA LYS A 148 7.11 3.59 -16.08
C LYS A 148 5.67 4.00 -15.76
N VAL A 149 5.42 4.47 -14.54
CA VAL A 149 4.09 4.86 -14.07
C VAL A 149 3.82 6.29 -14.51
N LYS A 150 2.79 6.47 -15.33
CA LYS A 150 2.37 7.82 -15.72
C LYS A 150 1.88 8.59 -14.49
N PRO A 151 2.34 9.82 -14.22
CA PRO A 151 1.97 10.58 -13.02
C PRO A 151 0.46 10.73 -12.81
N GLU A 152 -0.33 10.75 -13.90
CA GLU A 152 -1.78 10.90 -13.85
C GLU A 152 -2.48 9.67 -13.26
N PHE A 153 -1.85 8.49 -13.25
CA PHE A 153 -2.44 7.26 -12.73
C PHE A 153 -2.95 7.43 -11.30
N PHE A 154 -2.07 7.85 -10.38
CA PHE A 154 -2.43 8.01 -8.97
C PHE A 154 -3.53 9.05 -8.77
N SER A 155 -3.49 10.14 -9.53
CA SER A 155 -4.54 11.16 -9.47
C SER A 155 -5.90 10.61 -9.92
N GLN A 156 -5.95 9.81 -10.99
CA GLN A 156 -7.21 9.19 -11.45
C GLN A 156 -7.69 8.11 -10.49
N PHE A 157 -6.78 7.34 -9.91
CA PHE A 157 -7.10 6.32 -8.93
C PHE A 157 -7.72 6.93 -7.67
N ILE A 158 -7.04 7.94 -7.09
CA ILE A 158 -7.54 8.68 -5.92
C ILE A 158 -8.87 9.38 -6.23
N ASN A 159 -8.99 10.02 -7.39
CA ASN A 159 -10.23 10.68 -7.79
C ASN A 159 -11.40 9.70 -7.92
N TYR A 160 -11.15 8.48 -8.42
CA TYR A 160 -12.18 7.44 -8.48
C TYR A 160 -12.61 7.02 -7.07
N LEU A 161 -11.66 6.70 -6.19
CA LEU A 161 -11.95 6.32 -4.80
C LEU A 161 -12.75 7.43 -4.09
N ASN A 162 -12.34 8.68 -4.25
CA ASN A 162 -13.00 9.82 -3.65
C ASN A 162 -14.41 10.04 -4.21
N LYS A 163 -14.58 9.95 -5.54
CA LYS A 163 -15.88 10.15 -6.21
C LYS A 163 -16.96 9.18 -5.70
N TYR A 164 -16.57 7.95 -5.40
CA TYR A 164 -17.47 6.88 -4.97
C TYR A 164 -17.38 6.57 -3.47
N ASN A 165 -16.65 7.39 -2.70
CA ASN A 165 -16.43 7.19 -1.26
C ASN A 165 -15.90 5.78 -0.91
N ILE A 166 -15.05 5.22 -1.75
CA ILE A 166 -14.52 3.86 -1.57
C ILE A 166 -13.41 3.89 -0.54
N THR A 167 -13.66 3.27 0.61
CA THR A 167 -12.68 3.09 1.68
C THR A 167 -12.35 1.62 1.94
N SER A 168 -12.92 0.67 1.20
CA SER A 168 -12.68 -0.78 1.34
C SER A 168 -11.53 -1.29 0.47
N ILE A 169 -11.25 -0.64 -0.66
CA ILE A 169 -10.19 -1.03 -1.61
C ILE A 169 -8.93 -0.20 -1.38
N GLY A 170 -7.77 -0.84 -1.52
CA GLY A 170 -6.44 -0.24 -1.48
C GLY A 170 -5.62 -0.57 -2.72
N LEU A 171 -4.39 -0.06 -2.75
CA LEU A 171 -3.38 -0.37 -3.77
C LEU A 171 -2.30 -1.22 -3.12
N ASP A 172 -1.81 -2.22 -3.83
CA ASP A 172 -0.68 -3.07 -3.45
C ASP A 172 0.42 -2.88 -4.50
N ASP A 173 1.70 -2.89 -4.11
CA ASP A 173 2.79 -3.07 -5.06
C ASP A 173 3.05 -4.56 -5.30
N LEU A 174 2.96 -4.97 -6.56
CA LEU A 174 3.26 -6.33 -6.95
C LEU A 174 4.77 -6.49 -6.89
N LEU A 175 5.22 -7.38 -6.02
CA LEU A 175 6.64 -7.73 -5.94
C LEU A 175 7.08 -8.33 -7.28
N GLU A 176 8.15 -7.78 -7.86
CA GLU A 176 8.70 -8.19 -9.15
C GLU A 176 9.11 -9.68 -9.18
N THR A 177 9.25 -10.31 -8.02
CA THR A 177 9.47 -11.76 -7.87
C THR A 177 8.24 -12.60 -8.24
N VAL A 178 7.02 -12.06 -8.09
CA VAL A 178 5.76 -12.73 -8.44
C VAL A 178 5.51 -12.69 -9.96
N SER A 179 5.93 -11.62 -10.63
CA SER A 179 5.69 -11.44 -12.09
C SER A 179 6.57 -12.32 -12.99
N LYS A 180 7.60 -12.99 -12.44
CA LYS A 180 8.49 -13.92 -13.18
C LYS A 180 8.14 -15.41 -13.04
N GLY A 181 6.96 -15.75 -12.50
CA GLY A 181 6.43 -17.12 -12.53
C GLY A 181 7.08 -18.08 -11.52
N GLU A 182 7.71 -17.55 -10.46
CA GLU A 182 8.10 -18.35 -9.30
C GLU A 182 6.95 -18.29 -8.28
N ASP A 183 6.34 -19.44 -7.99
CA ASP A 183 5.20 -19.55 -7.06
C ASP A 183 5.59 -19.01 -5.68
N LEU A 184 5.08 -17.83 -5.35
CA LEU A 184 5.26 -17.19 -4.06
C LEU A 184 4.19 -17.72 -3.09
N LEU A 185 4.60 -18.49 -2.09
CA LEU A 185 3.73 -18.84 -0.97
C LEU A 185 3.69 -17.67 0.01
N GLU A 186 2.55 -16.98 0.07
CA GLU A 186 2.27 -15.97 1.10
C GLU A 186 2.01 -16.70 2.43
N THR A 187 2.85 -16.46 3.44
CA THR A 187 2.65 -17.01 4.79
C THR A 187 2.44 -15.85 5.77
N VAL A 188 1.24 -15.79 6.35
CA VAL A 188 0.85 -14.85 7.41
C VAL A 188 1.17 -15.44 8.79
#